data_AF-A0A9P1G960-F1
#
_entry.id   AF-A0A9P1G960-F1
#
_cell.length_a   1.000
_cell.length_b   1.000
_cell.length_c   1.000
_cell.angle_alpha   90.00
_cell.angle_beta   90.00
_cell.angle_gamma   90.00
#
_symmetry.space_group_name_H-M   'P 1'
#
loop_
_entity.id
_entity.type
_entity.pdbx_description
1 polymer ?
#
loop_
_entity_poly.entity_id
_entity_poly.type
_entity_poly.pdbx_seq_one_letter_code
_entity_poly.pdbx_strand_id
1 'polypeptide(L)'
;MSLARFWVCRLVLALFCCPVLGYKLRSNLSQSDFKPAREELGVVWQHCAVEGSECPCSGLVRFGEGDRWVAAEHAEGKLMCNVSTFQEDPAFNRRKECWCAVGQSGQTARASAGSAAIVTLSRHPPDLNTWIRYHLHYAGVEHIFIKSEDSPETAELIRQLPTEDQAKVTLWESAASLLGVSSSDSRPQDDYTTLQARQTAVMARAKQACEEMHIDWLIHIDDDELLYTPQHRKIGDLLAAVPTAFLQAYLPNVEAVYKSAEVQSCFMQTDKVNVNRYKFQSYANGKSAVRVGAKEVRPAGPHLWRDGLNQDLPSVHMDQEPFGPPIIVVHYESCPFSRWQDKFWELGNTSPEKVSQIPFPFYRTSISKMQICRSNTESGKDARELEMLGCDQASLMQFWSQWKTEANPSLTLEDLMPIHIPWEKIAL
;
A
#
# COMPACT_ATOMS: atom_id res chain seq x y z
N MET A 1 -6.95 12.11 41.19
CA MET A 1 -5.61 12.06 41.83
C MET A 1 -4.83 10.95 41.13
N SER A 2 -3.67 11.28 40.54
CA SER A 2 -2.34 10.79 40.97
C SER A 2 -2.05 9.32 40.60
N LEU A 3 -1.00 8.96 39.86
CA LEU A 3 0.14 9.74 39.33
C LEU A 3 0.73 9.06 38.08
N ALA A 4 1.21 9.84 37.11
CA ALA A 4 1.98 9.32 35.97
C ALA A 4 3.44 9.03 36.37
N ARG A 5 4.13 8.13 35.65
CA ARG A 5 5.57 7.88 35.80
C ARG A 5 6.32 8.17 34.50
N PHE A 6 6.94 9.35 34.44
CA PHE A 6 8.00 9.64 33.47
C PHE A 6 9.24 8.79 33.79
N TRP A 7 9.93 8.32 32.76
CA TRP A 7 11.32 7.85 32.87
C TRP A 7 12.26 8.98 32.43
N VAL A 8 13.27 9.26 33.25
CA VAL A 8 14.32 10.25 32.96
C VAL A 8 15.63 9.50 32.81
N CYS A 9 16.19 9.50 31.60
CA CYS A 9 17.52 8.96 31.35
C CYS A 9 18.56 10.00 31.79
N ARG A 10 19.51 9.63 32.66
CA ARG A 10 20.58 10.53 33.14
C ARG A 10 21.90 10.24 32.43
N LEU A 11 22.51 11.32 31.94
CA LEU A 11 23.86 11.36 31.39
C LEU A 11 24.91 11.00 32.46
N VAL A 12 25.94 10.24 32.08
CA VAL A 12 27.17 10.07 32.87
C VAL A 12 28.37 10.21 31.94
N LEU A 13 29.24 11.19 32.22
CA LEU A 13 30.54 11.36 31.56
C LEU A 13 31.67 10.94 32.51
N ALA A 14 32.55 10.06 32.05
CA ALA A 14 33.92 9.92 32.54
C ALA A 14 34.77 9.36 31.37
N LEU A 15 35.65 10.14 30.74
CA LEU A 15 36.99 10.51 31.22
C LEU A 15 37.89 9.30 31.53
N PHE A 16 38.61 8.84 30.50
CA PHE A 16 39.91 8.22 30.64
C PHE A 16 40.88 8.86 29.62
N CYS A 17 41.98 9.43 30.12
CA CYS A 17 43.09 9.90 29.31
C CYS A 17 44.30 9.00 29.54
N CYS A 18 44.95 8.54 28.47
CA CYS A 18 46.33 8.04 28.52
C CYS A 18 47.00 8.33 27.16
N PRO A 19 48.28 8.77 27.10
CA PRO A 19 48.81 9.45 25.91
C PRO A 19 49.73 8.59 25.01
N VAL A 20 49.75 8.95 23.72
CA VAL A 20 50.87 8.84 22.75
C VAL A 20 51.46 7.44 22.47
N LEU A 21 51.24 6.96 21.24
CA LEU A 21 52.32 6.42 20.40
C LEU A 21 51.97 6.64 18.92
N GLY A 22 52.64 7.60 18.28
CA GLY A 22 52.25 8.11 16.95
C GLY A 22 52.89 7.36 15.78
N TYR A 23 52.17 6.42 15.18
CA TYR A 23 52.54 5.84 13.88
C TYR A 23 52.00 6.68 12.72
N LYS A 24 52.91 7.37 12.00
CA LYS A 24 52.59 8.05 10.74
C LYS A 24 52.43 7.04 9.59
N LEU A 25 51.24 6.45 9.46
CA LEU A 25 50.83 5.85 8.19
C LEU A 25 50.61 6.95 7.14
N ARG A 26 51.42 6.94 6.08
CA ARG A 26 51.22 7.80 4.91
C ARG A 26 50.14 7.22 4.01
N SER A 27 48.87 7.55 4.26
CA SER A 27 47.77 7.25 3.35
C SER A 27 47.73 8.26 2.19
N ASN A 28 48.65 8.14 1.23
CA ASN A 28 48.53 8.81 -0.07
C ASN A 28 47.49 8.07 -0.94
N LEU A 29 46.22 8.17 -0.55
CA LEU A 29 45.08 7.83 -1.40
C LEU A 29 44.36 9.12 -1.76
N SER A 30 44.16 9.36 -3.06
CA SER A 30 43.38 10.49 -3.56
C SER A 30 41.94 10.35 -3.08
N GLN A 31 41.38 11.42 -2.52
CA GLN A 31 40.02 11.43 -1.98
C GLN A 31 38.95 11.63 -3.08
N SER A 32 39.21 11.07 -4.27
CA SER A 32 38.34 11.07 -5.44
C SER A 32 37.88 9.65 -5.77
N ASP A 33 36.75 9.56 -6.47
CA ASP A 33 36.28 8.37 -7.20
C ASP A 33 35.76 7.16 -6.38
N PHE A 34 35.78 7.21 -5.04
CA PHE A 34 34.88 6.37 -4.23
C PHE A 34 33.44 6.88 -4.30
N LYS A 35 32.73 6.51 -5.38
CA LYS A 35 31.28 6.62 -5.47
C LYS A 35 30.64 5.75 -4.38
N PRO A 36 29.65 6.24 -3.62
CA PRO A 36 28.86 5.41 -2.72
C PRO A 36 28.12 4.29 -3.45
N ALA A 37 28.07 3.11 -2.83
CA ALA A 37 27.28 1.96 -3.27
C ALA A 37 26.32 1.52 -2.16
N ARG A 38 25.16 0.96 -2.52
CA ARG A 38 24.15 0.39 -1.62
C ARG A 38 23.62 -0.90 -2.25
N GLU A 39 23.24 -1.88 -1.43
CA GLU A 39 22.52 -3.08 -1.89
C GLU A 39 21.08 -3.04 -1.35
N GLU A 40 20.11 -3.43 -2.17
CA GLU A 40 18.69 -3.44 -1.88
C GLU A 40 18.07 -4.63 -2.61
N LEU A 41 17.48 -5.59 -1.87
CA LEU A 41 16.80 -6.78 -2.43
C LEU A 41 17.49 -7.38 -3.66
N GLY A 42 18.79 -7.70 -3.52
CA GLY A 42 19.64 -8.35 -4.54
C GLY A 42 20.14 -7.44 -5.66
N VAL A 43 19.85 -6.13 -5.63
CA VAL A 43 20.34 -5.15 -6.61
C VAL A 43 21.39 -4.25 -5.97
N VAL A 44 22.59 -4.22 -6.56
CA VAL A 44 23.64 -3.27 -6.19
C VAL A 44 23.43 -1.97 -6.97
N TRP A 45 23.36 -0.86 -6.25
CA TRP A 45 23.16 0.47 -6.79
C TRP A 45 24.37 1.37 -6.51
N GLN A 46 24.74 2.19 -7.49
CA GLN A 46 25.90 3.08 -7.44
C GLN A 46 25.47 4.53 -7.67
N HIS A 47 25.80 5.43 -6.75
CA HIS A 47 25.54 6.87 -6.92
C HIS A 47 26.28 7.37 -8.17
N CYS A 48 25.54 7.87 -9.15
CA CYS A 48 26.10 8.33 -10.42
C CYS A 48 26.16 9.86 -10.54
N ALA A 49 25.18 10.59 -10.00
CA ALA A 49 25.05 12.04 -10.14
C ALA A 49 24.17 12.65 -9.03
N VAL A 50 24.38 13.92 -8.73
CA VAL A 50 23.42 14.77 -7.99
C VAL A 50 22.47 15.47 -8.96
N GLU A 51 21.33 15.95 -8.48
CA GLU A 51 20.38 16.73 -9.29
C GLU A 51 21.09 17.90 -10.02
N GLY A 52 20.83 17.99 -11.34
CA GLY A 52 21.47 18.90 -12.29
C GLY A 52 22.69 18.33 -13.04
N SER A 53 23.20 17.16 -12.68
CA SER A 53 24.44 16.58 -13.25
C SER A 53 24.19 15.35 -14.15
N GLU A 54 25.12 15.06 -15.06
CA GLU A 54 25.05 13.86 -15.92
C GLU A 54 25.30 12.58 -15.12
N CYS A 55 24.39 11.62 -15.21
CA CYS A 55 24.55 10.26 -14.69
C CYS A 55 25.00 9.32 -15.82
N PRO A 56 26.26 8.83 -15.82
CA PRO A 56 26.67 7.75 -16.72
C PRO A 56 26.05 6.43 -16.23
N CYS A 57 25.15 5.86 -17.01
CA CYS A 57 24.40 4.64 -16.69
C CYS A 57 23.86 3.98 -17.97
N SER A 58 23.70 2.67 -17.94
CA SER A 58 22.97 1.88 -18.95
C SER A 58 22.11 0.86 -18.21
N GLY A 59 20.84 0.73 -18.58
CA GLY A 59 19.84 -0.03 -17.82
C GLY A 59 19.08 0.84 -16.81
N LEU A 60 18.76 0.27 -15.65
CA LEU A 60 17.87 0.88 -14.65
C LEU A 60 18.58 1.99 -13.84
N VAL A 61 17.93 3.15 -13.74
CA VAL A 61 18.36 4.29 -12.91
C VAL A 61 17.20 4.77 -12.03
N ARG A 62 17.48 5.18 -10.78
CA ARG A 62 16.50 5.78 -9.86
C ARG A 62 16.91 7.19 -9.40
N PHE A 63 15.95 8.11 -9.38
CA PHE A 63 16.07 9.53 -9.03
C PHE A 63 15.16 9.86 -7.85
N GLY A 64 15.68 10.56 -6.84
CA GLY A 64 14.92 10.83 -5.62
C GLY A 64 15.75 11.27 -4.42
N GLU A 65 15.14 11.23 -3.24
CA GLU A 65 15.71 11.60 -1.95
C GLU A 65 15.05 10.78 -0.83
N GLY A 66 15.82 10.40 0.18
CA GLY A 66 15.29 9.73 1.38
C GLY A 66 14.53 8.43 1.05
N ASP A 67 13.22 8.46 1.30
CA ASP A 67 12.24 7.39 1.11
C ASP A 67 11.41 7.50 -0.19
N ARG A 68 11.74 8.45 -1.09
CA ARG A 68 10.92 8.77 -2.28
C ARG A 68 11.72 8.79 -3.58
N TRP A 69 11.39 7.89 -4.49
CA TRP A 69 12.15 7.66 -5.71
C TRP A 69 11.25 7.25 -6.87
N VAL A 70 11.59 7.72 -8.07
CA VAL A 70 11.08 7.22 -9.35
C VAL A 70 12.21 6.55 -10.12
N ALA A 71 11.88 5.51 -10.90
CA ALA A 71 12.84 4.76 -11.70
C ALA A 71 12.56 4.90 -13.20
N ALA A 72 13.60 4.74 -14.01
CA ALA A 72 13.50 4.69 -15.46
C ALA A 72 14.53 3.72 -16.04
N GLU A 73 14.19 3.06 -17.15
CA GLU A 73 15.15 2.36 -17.99
C GLU A 73 15.81 3.36 -18.96
N HIS A 74 17.13 3.34 -19.05
CA HIS A 74 17.89 4.16 -19.99
C HIS A 74 18.74 3.26 -20.89
N ALA A 75 18.53 3.34 -22.20
CA ALA A 75 19.10 2.39 -23.17
C ALA A 75 20.63 2.28 -23.07
N GLU A 76 21.36 3.40 -23.25
CA GLU A 76 22.82 3.41 -23.10
C GLU A 76 23.38 4.84 -23.00
N GLY A 77 24.39 5.04 -22.14
CA GLY A 77 25.27 6.22 -22.18
C GLY A 77 25.17 7.14 -20.97
N LYS A 78 24.54 8.31 -21.15
CA LYS A 78 24.38 9.34 -20.11
C LYS A 78 22.97 9.91 -20.14
N LEU A 79 22.35 10.00 -18.98
CA LEU A 79 21.11 10.74 -18.76
C LEU A 79 21.33 11.97 -17.86
N MET A 80 20.44 12.95 -17.95
CA MET A 80 20.46 14.13 -17.08
C MET A 80 19.74 13.80 -15.77
N CYS A 81 20.39 14.01 -14.63
CA CYS A 81 19.77 13.75 -13.33
C CYS A 81 18.82 14.91 -12.96
N ASN A 82 17.60 14.95 -13.49
CA ASN A 82 16.60 15.97 -13.14
C ASN A 82 15.15 15.54 -13.43
N VAL A 83 14.20 16.34 -12.93
CA VAL A 83 12.76 16.15 -13.12
C VAL A 83 12.36 16.04 -14.61
N SER A 84 13.03 16.74 -15.54
CA SER A 84 12.68 16.63 -16.97
C SER A 84 13.02 15.29 -17.62
N THR A 85 13.97 14.52 -17.07
CA THR A 85 14.29 13.17 -17.53
C THR A 85 13.36 12.12 -16.93
N PHE A 86 12.99 12.26 -15.66
CA PHE A 86 12.11 11.33 -14.96
C PHE A 86 10.62 11.72 -15.02
N GLN A 87 10.30 12.83 -15.69
CA GLN A 87 8.97 13.44 -15.87
C GLN A 87 8.28 13.92 -14.58
N GLU A 88 8.64 13.39 -13.42
CA GLU A 88 7.99 13.60 -12.13
C GLU A 88 9.00 14.06 -11.05
N ASP A 89 8.50 14.75 -10.02
CA ASP A 89 9.27 15.12 -8.82
C ASP A 89 8.83 14.26 -7.63
N PRO A 90 9.62 13.25 -7.21
CA PRO A 90 9.27 12.38 -6.06
C PRO A 90 9.40 13.08 -4.71
N ALA A 91 10.17 14.17 -4.63
CA ALA A 91 10.64 14.78 -3.39
C ALA A 91 10.63 16.31 -3.51
N PHE A 92 9.42 16.87 -3.61
CA PHE A 92 9.19 18.31 -3.78
C PHE A 92 9.96 19.15 -2.75
N ASN A 93 10.49 20.30 -3.18
CA ASN A 93 11.40 21.19 -2.42
C ASN A 93 12.71 20.55 -1.92
N ARG A 94 12.97 19.26 -2.14
CA ARG A 94 14.23 18.61 -1.77
C ARG A 94 15.15 18.49 -2.98
N ARG A 95 16.46 18.40 -2.71
CA ARG A 95 17.48 18.12 -3.72
C ARG A 95 17.65 16.62 -3.86
N LYS A 96 17.57 16.12 -5.09
CA LYS A 96 17.65 14.68 -5.39
C LYS A 96 19.07 14.26 -5.79
N GLU A 97 19.26 12.96 -5.86
CA GLU A 97 20.41 12.30 -6.46
C GLU A 97 19.95 11.14 -7.36
N CYS A 98 20.84 10.68 -8.23
CA CYS A 98 20.62 9.57 -9.14
C CYS A 98 21.55 8.40 -8.82
N TRP A 99 21.00 7.20 -8.83
CA TRP A 99 21.72 5.95 -8.62
C TRP A 99 21.46 4.99 -9.79
N CYS A 100 22.52 4.44 -10.35
CA CYS A 100 22.49 3.47 -11.43
C CYS A 100 22.54 2.05 -10.85
N ALA A 101 21.74 1.11 -11.36
CA ALA A 101 21.86 -0.30 -11.03
C ALA A 101 23.11 -0.88 -11.70
N VAL A 102 23.96 -1.58 -10.93
CA VAL A 102 25.23 -2.14 -11.42
C VAL A 102 25.17 -3.66 -11.39
N GLY A 103 25.68 -4.29 -12.46
CA GLY A 103 25.76 -5.75 -12.59
C GLY A 103 24.68 -6.41 -13.45
N GLN A 104 23.66 -5.68 -13.90
CA GLN A 104 22.61 -6.24 -14.77
C GLN A 104 23.05 -6.48 -16.23
N SER A 105 24.24 -6.02 -16.63
CA SER A 105 24.81 -6.25 -17.95
C SER A 105 25.26 -7.71 -18.14
N GLY A 106 24.35 -8.58 -18.59
CA GLY A 106 24.67 -9.91 -19.11
C GLY A 106 24.67 -11.05 -18.09
N GLN A 107 24.39 -10.79 -16.80
CA GLN A 107 24.13 -11.84 -15.82
C GLN A 107 22.81 -11.61 -15.08
N THR A 108 21.71 -12.09 -15.68
CA THR A 108 20.59 -12.64 -14.91
C THR A 108 21.07 -13.92 -14.22
N ALA A 109 21.90 -13.76 -13.18
CA ALA A 109 22.08 -14.80 -12.19
C ALA A 109 20.69 -15.12 -11.65
N ARG A 110 20.22 -16.35 -11.88
CA ARG A 110 18.86 -16.77 -11.50
C ARG A 110 18.75 -16.85 -9.98
N ALA A 111 18.44 -15.72 -9.35
CA ALA A 111 17.39 -15.75 -8.35
C ALA A 111 16.19 -16.46 -9.01
N SER A 112 15.69 -17.52 -8.38
CA SER A 112 14.44 -18.14 -8.82
C SER A 112 13.36 -17.06 -8.79
N ALA A 113 12.77 -16.76 -9.96
CA ALA A 113 11.67 -15.81 -10.06
C ALA A 113 10.60 -16.21 -9.05
N GLY A 114 10.41 -15.39 -8.03
CA GLY A 114 9.57 -15.75 -6.89
C GLY A 114 8.12 -15.76 -7.30
N SER A 115 7.35 -16.67 -6.73
CA SER A 115 5.91 -16.72 -6.92
C SER A 115 5.21 -16.06 -5.73
N ALA A 116 4.27 -15.16 -6.02
CA ALA A 116 3.47 -14.48 -5.00
C ALA A 116 1.99 -14.52 -5.38
N ALA A 117 1.14 -14.95 -4.45
CA ALA A 117 -0.31 -14.85 -4.55
C ALA A 117 -0.85 -13.72 -3.69
N ILE A 118 -2.04 -13.23 -4.04
CA ILE A 118 -2.82 -12.34 -3.18
C ILE A 118 -4.14 -12.99 -2.78
N VAL A 119 -4.67 -12.58 -1.64
CA VAL A 119 -5.96 -13.01 -1.11
C VAL A 119 -6.78 -11.81 -0.66
N THR A 120 -8.07 -11.81 -1.00
CA THR A 120 -9.01 -10.73 -0.65
C THR A 120 -10.35 -11.26 -0.15
N LEU A 121 -11.00 -10.48 0.71
CA LEU A 121 -12.40 -10.63 1.10
C LEU A 121 -13.15 -9.43 0.52
N SER A 122 -13.94 -9.65 -0.53
CA SER A 122 -14.52 -8.58 -1.34
C SER A 122 -16.05 -8.53 -1.23
N ARG A 123 -16.57 -7.30 -1.22
CA ARG A 123 -18.01 -6.98 -1.24
C ARG A 123 -18.27 -5.70 -2.02
N HIS A 124 -19.08 -5.79 -3.07
CA HIS A 124 -19.37 -4.71 -4.03
C HIS A 124 -18.11 -3.89 -4.40
N PRO A 125 -17.07 -4.55 -4.94
CA PRO A 125 -15.83 -3.89 -5.36
C PRO A 125 -16.11 -2.89 -6.49
N PRO A 126 -15.55 -1.67 -6.46
CA PRO A 126 -15.91 -0.62 -7.41
C PRO A 126 -15.37 -0.86 -8.83
N ASP A 127 -14.22 -1.54 -8.95
CA ASP A 127 -13.52 -1.75 -10.23
C ASP A 127 -12.68 -3.06 -10.18
N LEU A 128 -13.35 -4.18 -9.91
CA LEU A 128 -12.67 -5.48 -9.70
C LEU A 128 -11.90 -5.97 -10.94
N ASN A 129 -12.39 -5.67 -12.16
CA ASN A 129 -11.69 -6.04 -13.39
C ASN A 129 -10.31 -5.37 -13.45
N THR A 130 -10.27 -4.05 -13.27
CA THR A 130 -9.00 -3.29 -13.25
C THR A 130 -8.10 -3.76 -12.11
N TRP A 131 -8.64 -4.04 -10.92
CA TRP A 131 -7.89 -4.58 -9.78
C TRP A 131 -7.25 -5.95 -10.07
N ILE A 132 -8.00 -6.89 -10.67
CA ILE A 132 -7.50 -8.21 -11.07
C ILE A 132 -6.39 -8.07 -12.11
N ARG A 133 -6.67 -7.34 -13.19
CA ARG A 133 -5.78 -7.29 -14.37
C ARG A 133 -4.53 -6.46 -14.09
N TYR A 134 -4.59 -5.44 -13.22
CA TYR A 134 -3.41 -4.79 -12.63
C TYR A 134 -2.51 -5.81 -11.89
N HIS A 135 -3.08 -6.61 -10.99
CA HIS A 135 -2.28 -7.52 -10.17
C HIS A 135 -1.66 -8.65 -10.99
N LEU A 136 -2.39 -9.24 -11.94
CA LEU A 136 -1.88 -10.28 -12.83
C LEU A 136 -0.81 -9.75 -13.82
N HIS A 137 -1.12 -8.69 -14.58
CA HIS A 137 -0.31 -8.28 -15.74
C HIS A 137 0.80 -7.28 -15.42
N TYR A 138 0.65 -6.48 -14.36
CA TYR A 138 1.63 -5.44 -13.99
C TYR A 138 2.37 -5.76 -12.68
N ALA A 139 1.66 -6.03 -11.59
CA ALA A 139 2.32 -6.37 -10.32
C ALA A 139 3.00 -7.76 -10.37
N GLY A 140 2.63 -8.61 -11.32
CA GLY A 140 3.21 -9.94 -11.52
C GLY A 140 2.83 -10.92 -10.42
N VAL A 141 1.59 -10.85 -9.95
CA VAL A 141 0.98 -11.81 -9.04
C VAL A 141 0.67 -13.09 -9.82
N GLU A 142 1.07 -14.24 -9.28
CA GLU A 142 0.90 -15.54 -9.95
C GLU A 142 -0.55 -16.02 -9.87
N HIS A 143 -1.21 -15.81 -8.72
CA HIS A 143 -2.58 -16.26 -8.48
C HIS A 143 -3.35 -15.36 -7.51
N ILE A 144 -4.67 -15.27 -7.69
CA ILE A 144 -5.57 -14.42 -6.90
C ILE A 144 -6.66 -15.27 -6.25
N PHE A 145 -6.78 -15.21 -4.92
CA PHE A 145 -7.86 -15.85 -4.16
C PHE A 145 -8.91 -14.80 -3.75
N ILE A 146 -10.15 -14.95 -4.21
CA ILE A 146 -11.25 -14.01 -3.92
C ILE A 146 -12.32 -14.74 -3.12
N LYS A 147 -12.56 -14.33 -1.87
CA LYS A 147 -13.82 -14.64 -1.17
C LYS A 147 -14.83 -13.54 -1.50
N SER A 148 -15.91 -13.89 -2.20
CA SER A 148 -17.03 -12.97 -2.44
C SER A 148 -18.07 -13.10 -1.34
N GLU A 149 -18.51 -11.95 -0.79
CA GLU A 149 -19.68 -11.82 0.09
C GLU A 149 -20.70 -10.87 -0.56
N ASP A 150 -21.98 -11.25 -0.51
CA ASP A 150 -23.17 -10.53 -1.02
C ASP A 150 -23.13 -10.02 -2.48
N SER A 151 -22.10 -10.37 -3.26
CA SER A 151 -21.80 -9.83 -4.59
C SER A 151 -21.91 -10.91 -5.69
N PRO A 152 -23.13 -11.26 -6.15
CA PRO A 152 -23.34 -12.24 -7.21
C PRO A 152 -22.72 -11.81 -8.57
N GLU A 153 -22.60 -10.51 -8.81
CA GLU A 153 -21.95 -9.91 -9.98
C GLU A 153 -20.49 -10.37 -10.14
N THR A 154 -19.78 -10.64 -9.04
CA THR A 154 -18.40 -11.11 -9.05
C THR A 154 -18.24 -12.42 -9.82
N ALA A 155 -19.18 -13.36 -9.66
CA ALA A 155 -19.12 -14.66 -10.35
C ALA A 155 -19.34 -14.53 -11.86
N GLU A 156 -20.07 -13.50 -12.31
CA GLU A 156 -20.24 -13.17 -13.73
C GLU A 156 -18.97 -12.50 -14.29
N LEU A 157 -18.42 -11.52 -13.58
CA LEU A 157 -17.18 -10.84 -13.97
C LEU A 157 -16.02 -11.82 -14.16
N ILE A 158 -15.80 -12.75 -13.22
CA ILE A 158 -14.75 -13.77 -13.37
C ILE A 158 -14.97 -14.63 -14.63
N ARG A 159 -16.22 -15.03 -14.94
CA ARG A 159 -16.54 -15.82 -16.14
C ARG A 159 -16.40 -15.06 -17.46
N GLN A 160 -16.27 -13.73 -17.42
CA GLN A 160 -16.04 -12.86 -18.58
C GLN A 160 -14.56 -12.48 -18.80
N LEU A 161 -13.66 -12.76 -17.85
CA LEU A 161 -12.22 -12.57 -18.02
C LEU A 161 -11.65 -13.45 -19.16
N PRO A 162 -10.50 -13.09 -19.75
CA PRO A 162 -9.75 -13.99 -20.64
C PRO A 162 -9.46 -15.35 -19.97
N THR A 163 -9.46 -16.44 -20.73
CA THR A 163 -9.26 -17.81 -20.18
C THR A 163 -7.94 -17.97 -19.41
N GLU A 164 -6.90 -17.24 -19.80
CA GLU A 164 -5.61 -17.19 -19.10
C GLU A 164 -5.67 -16.46 -17.75
N ASP A 165 -6.51 -15.42 -17.63
CA ASP A 165 -6.77 -14.71 -16.37
C ASP A 165 -7.71 -15.55 -15.47
N GLN A 166 -8.73 -16.21 -16.05
CA GLN A 166 -9.61 -17.13 -15.31
C GLN A 166 -8.82 -18.27 -14.63
N ALA A 167 -7.80 -18.81 -15.30
CA ALA A 167 -6.95 -19.86 -14.74
C ALA A 167 -6.16 -19.39 -13.49
N LYS A 168 -5.94 -18.08 -13.35
CA LYS A 168 -5.20 -17.44 -12.25
C LYS A 168 -6.08 -16.84 -11.14
N VAL A 169 -7.40 -17.03 -11.22
CA VAL A 169 -8.33 -16.56 -10.19
C VAL A 169 -9.11 -17.73 -9.60
N THR A 170 -9.08 -17.86 -8.27
CA THR A 170 -9.92 -18.79 -7.53
C THR A 170 -10.97 -18.01 -6.74
N LEU A 171 -12.21 -18.12 -7.19
CA LEU A 171 -13.38 -17.55 -6.53
C LEU A 171 -13.95 -18.54 -5.48
N TRP A 172 -14.24 -18.03 -4.29
CA TRP A 172 -14.98 -18.71 -3.24
C TRP A 172 -16.27 -17.97 -2.92
N GLU A 173 -17.39 -18.47 -3.44
CA GLU A 173 -18.71 -17.90 -3.20
C GLU A 173 -19.28 -18.29 -1.82
N SER A 174 -20.45 -17.74 -1.47
CA SER A 174 -21.25 -18.27 -0.35
C SER A 174 -22.24 -19.32 -0.86
N ALA A 175 -22.69 -20.22 0.02
CA ALA A 175 -23.72 -21.19 -0.34
C ALA A 175 -25.08 -20.52 -0.67
N ALA A 176 -25.35 -19.33 -0.13
CA ALA A 176 -26.54 -18.55 -0.45
C ALA A 176 -26.45 -17.93 -1.86
N SER A 177 -25.28 -17.39 -2.23
CA SER A 177 -24.97 -16.84 -3.55
C SER A 177 -25.20 -17.88 -4.65
N LEU A 178 -24.66 -19.09 -4.46
CA LEU A 178 -24.81 -20.23 -5.39
C LEU A 178 -26.25 -20.72 -5.57
N LEU A 179 -27.15 -20.40 -4.63
CA LEU A 179 -28.57 -20.77 -4.68
C LEU A 179 -29.47 -19.63 -5.19
N GLY A 180 -28.90 -18.46 -5.54
CA GLY A 180 -29.66 -17.27 -5.91
C GLY A 180 -30.52 -16.69 -4.78
N VAL A 181 -30.29 -17.13 -3.54
CA VAL A 181 -31.01 -16.65 -2.36
C VAL A 181 -30.22 -15.49 -1.78
N SER A 182 -30.75 -14.26 -1.94
CA SER A 182 -30.36 -13.15 -1.08
C SER A 182 -30.62 -13.56 0.37
N SER A 183 -29.57 -13.74 1.17
CA SER A 183 -29.72 -14.22 2.54
C SER A 183 -30.57 -13.22 3.33
N SER A 184 -31.76 -13.67 3.76
CA SER A 184 -32.62 -12.90 4.67
C SER A 184 -32.08 -12.88 6.10
N ASP A 185 -30.90 -13.47 6.33
CA ASP A 185 -30.08 -13.15 7.50
C ASP A 185 -29.85 -11.64 7.52
N SER A 186 -30.50 -10.99 8.48
CA SER A 186 -30.19 -9.62 8.87
C SER A 186 -28.69 -9.52 9.07
N ARG A 187 -28.04 -8.63 8.30
CA ARG A 187 -26.58 -8.34 8.30
C ARG A 187 -25.91 -8.87 9.57
N PRO A 188 -25.07 -9.94 9.51
CA PRO A 188 -24.37 -10.39 10.70
C PRO A 188 -23.62 -9.17 11.23
N GLN A 189 -23.97 -8.69 12.44
CA GLN A 189 -23.66 -7.33 12.86
C GLN A 189 -22.19 -7.02 12.53
N ASP A 190 -21.96 -6.07 11.60
CA ASP A 190 -20.65 -5.76 11.04
C ASP A 190 -19.81 -4.99 12.07
N ASP A 191 -19.62 -5.61 13.24
CA ASP A 191 -18.52 -5.29 14.12
C ASP A 191 -17.22 -5.78 13.49
N TYR A 192 -16.19 -4.99 13.75
CA TYR A 192 -14.83 -5.14 13.25
C TYR A 192 -14.18 -6.48 13.64
N THR A 193 -14.73 -7.21 14.62
CA THR A 193 -14.27 -8.54 15.05
C THR A 193 -14.73 -9.61 14.07
N THR A 194 -16.01 -9.57 13.64
CA THR A 194 -16.54 -10.57 12.70
C THR A 194 -15.87 -10.45 11.33
N LEU A 195 -15.60 -9.23 10.85
CA LEU A 195 -14.93 -9.00 9.57
C LEU A 195 -13.50 -9.58 9.57
N GLN A 196 -12.70 -9.27 10.59
CA GLN A 196 -11.34 -9.81 10.73
C GLN A 196 -11.34 -11.34 10.88
N ALA A 197 -12.34 -11.93 11.54
CA ALA A 197 -12.49 -13.37 11.64
C ALA A 197 -12.73 -14.01 10.26
N ARG A 198 -13.51 -13.37 9.38
CA ARG A 198 -13.71 -13.82 8.00
C ARG A 198 -12.44 -13.65 7.15
N GLN A 199 -11.79 -12.48 7.20
CA GLN A 199 -10.50 -12.25 6.51
C GLN A 199 -9.44 -13.28 6.92
N THR A 200 -9.24 -13.51 8.22
CA THR A 200 -8.24 -14.48 8.70
C THR A 200 -8.56 -15.94 8.33
N ALA A 201 -9.82 -16.34 8.29
CA ALA A 201 -10.22 -17.66 7.79
C ALA A 201 -9.90 -17.83 6.28
N VAL A 202 -10.15 -16.79 5.49
CA VAL A 202 -9.88 -16.76 4.04
C VAL A 202 -8.38 -16.76 3.76
N MET A 203 -7.59 -15.98 4.52
CA MET A 203 -6.11 -15.99 4.45
C MET A 203 -5.52 -17.37 4.79
N ALA A 204 -6.03 -18.04 5.82
CA ALA A 204 -5.57 -19.37 6.20
C ALA A 204 -5.84 -20.41 5.09
N ARG A 205 -7.02 -20.35 4.46
CA ARG A 205 -7.36 -21.19 3.30
C ARG A 205 -6.48 -20.90 2.09
N ALA A 206 -6.19 -19.63 1.80
CA ALA A 206 -5.30 -19.24 0.71
C ALA A 206 -3.87 -19.74 0.93
N LYS A 207 -3.35 -19.72 2.17
CA LYS A 207 -2.01 -20.29 2.46
C LYS A 207 -1.95 -21.78 2.16
N GLN A 208 -3.00 -22.55 2.51
CA GLN A 208 -3.08 -23.98 2.19
C GLN A 208 -3.08 -24.22 0.67
N ALA A 209 -3.90 -23.47 -0.09
CA ALA A 209 -3.91 -23.55 -1.54
C ALA A 209 -2.55 -23.15 -2.16
N CYS A 210 -1.85 -22.16 -1.60
CA CYS A 210 -0.49 -21.80 -2.04
C CYS A 210 0.53 -22.94 -1.81
N GLU A 211 0.43 -23.69 -0.70
CA GLU A 211 1.30 -24.85 -0.44
C GLU A 211 1.07 -25.97 -1.48
N GLU A 212 -0.19 -26.20 -1.87
CA GLU A 212 -0.57 -27.14 -2.94
C GLU A 212 -0.13 -26.68 -4.34
N MET A 213 -0.19 -25.37 -4.61
CA MET A 213 0.21 -24.76 -5.89
C MET A 213 1.72 -24.45 -5.98
N HIS A 214 2.48 -24.73 -4.92
CA HIS A 214 3.92 -24.43 -4.80
C HIS A 214 4.27 -22.93 -4.95
N ILE A 215 3.38 -22.05 -4.46
CA ILE A 215 3.61 -20.60 -4.44
C ILE A 215 4.44 -20.22 -3.20
N ASP A 216 5.44 -19.34 -3.35
CA ASP A 216 6.41 -19.00 -2.29
C ASP A 216 5.84 -18.04 -1.23
N TRP A 217 5.03 -17.07 -1.67
CA TRP A 217 4.55 -15.96 -0.85
C TRP A 217 3.03 -15.72 -0.98
N LEU A 218 2.41 -15.26 0.10
CA LEU A 218 1.01 -14.85 0.14
C LEU A 218 0.84 -13.48 0.81
N ILE A 219 -0.01 -12.62 0.25
CA ILE A 219 -0.30 -11.28 0.75
C ILE A 219 -1.82 -11.08 0.86
N HIS A 220 -2.32 -10.51 1.95
CA HIS A 220 -3.72 -10.06 2.02
C HIS A 220 -3.83 -8.61 1.55
N ILE A 221 -4.70 -8.36 0.57
CA ILE A 221 -4.92 -7.06 -0.08
C ILE A 221 -6.43 -6.84 -0.23
N ASP A 222 -6.95 -5.70 0.22
CA ASP A 222 -8.39 -5.38 0.13
C ASP A 222 -8.78 -4.90 -1.29
N ASP A 223 -10.07 -4.93 -1.63
CA ASP A 223 -10.54 -4.61 -2.99
C ASP A 223 -10.48 -3.11 -3.38
N ASP A 224 -10.02 -2.27 -2.46
CA ASP A 224 -9.61 -0.87 -2.69
C ASP A 224 -8.11 -0.63 -2.43
N GLU A 225 -7.26 -1.66 -2.42
CA GLU A 225 -5.79 -1.53 -2.32
C GLU A 225 -5.06 -2.04 -3.58
N LEU A 226 -3.99 -1.36 -4.00
CA LEU A 226 -3.04 -1.87 -5.01
C LEU A 226 -1.63 -2.06 -4.44
N LEU A 227 -0.98 -3.16 -4.82
CA LEU A 227 0.46 -3.37 -4.62
C LEU A 227 1.27 -2.59 -5.66
N TYR A 228 1.88 -1.47 -5.26
CA TYR A 228 2.70 -0.62 -6.12
C TYR A 228 4.19 -0.86 -5.90
N THR A 229 4.98 -0.83 -6.98
CA THR A 229 6.45 -0.92 -6.91
C THR A 229 7.07 0.29 -7.66
N PRO A 230 7.74 1.22 -6.96
CA PRO A 230 8.33 2.41 -7.60
C PRO A 230 9.45 2.12 -8.62
N GLN A 231 9.91 0.86 -8.68
CA GLN A 231 10.90 0.36 -9.64
C GLN A 231 10.26 -0.46 -10.79
N HIS A 232 8.93 -0.56 -10.85
CA HIS A 232 8.17 -1.40 -11.80
C HIS A 232 8.57 -2.89 -11.81
N ARG A 233 9.25 -3.37 -10.74
CA ARG A 233 9.60 -4.78 -10.53
C ARG A 233 8.38 -5.58 -10.08
N LYS A 234 8.31 -6.86 -10.46
CA LYS A 234 7.27 -7.78 -10.00
C LYS A 234 7.39 -8.04 -8.49
N ILE A 235 6.25 -8.22 -7.84
CA ILE A 235 6.15 -8.50 -6.40
C ILE A 235 6.90 -9.79 -6.04
N GLY A 236 6.75 -10.85 -6.85
CA GLY A 236 7.44 -12.11 -6.66
C GLY A 236 8.98 -12.01 -6.69
N ASP A 237 9.54 -11.26 -7.65
CA ASP A 237 11.00 -11.06 -7.79
C ASP A 237 11.60 -10.23 -6.64
N LEU A 238 10.82 -9.34 -6.04
CA LEU A 238 11.21 -8.57 -4.86
C LEU A 238 11.19 -9.45 -3.60
N LEU A 239 10.14 -10.23 -3.42
CA LEU A 239 9.98 -11.13 -2.27
C LEU A 239 10.91 -12.36 -2.33
N ALA A 240 11.33 -12.79 -3.52
CA ALA A 240 12.38 -13.80 -3.69
C ALA A 240 13.72 -13.38 -3.06
N ALA A 241 14.06 -12.08 -3.16
CA ALA A 241 15.32 -11.53 -2.69
C ALA A 241 15.34 -11.20 -1.18
N VAL A 242 14.21 -11.29 -0.48
CA VAL A 242 14.17 -11.19 0.99
C VAL A 242 14.98 -12.35 1.60
N PRO A 243 15.88 -12.12 2.57
CA PRO A 243 16.65 -13.18 3.22
C PRO A 243 15.77 -14.27 3.85
N THR A 244 16.18 -15.53 3.72
CA THR A 244 15.43 -16.72 4.21
C THR A 244 15.23 -16.76 5.72
N ALA A 245 16.02 -16.00 6.48
CA ALA A 245 15.84 -15.81 7.92
C ALA A 245 14.56 -15.03 8.30
N PHE A 246 14.00 -14.25 7.37
CA PHE A 246 12.71 -13.58 7.55
C PHE A 246 11.58 -14.42 6.94
N LEU A 247 10.54 -14.68 7.71
CA LEU A 247 9.34 -15.42 7.30
C LEU A 247 8.20 -14.50 6.85
N GLN A 248 8.33 -13.20 7.10
CA GLN A 248 7.34 -12.17 6.83
C GLN A 248 8.03 -10.89 6.33
N ALA A 249 7.35 -10.14 5.47
CA ALA A 249 7.76 -8.81 5.03
C ALA A 249 6.62 -7.82 5.25
N TYR A 250 6.86 -6.76 6.02
CA TYR A 250 5.90 -5.67 6.22
C TYR A 250 5.97 -4.68 5.07
N LEU A 251 4.80 -4.35 4.53
CA LEU A 251 4.59 -3.49 3.38
C LEU A 251 3.89 -2.21 3.89
N PRO A 252 4.53 -1.03 3.90
CA PRO A 252 3.90 0.19 4.37
C PRO A 252 2.75 0.62 3.44
N ASN A 253 1.75 1.31 4.00
CA ASN A 253 0.69 1.92 3.19
C ASN A 253 0.92 3.41 2.94
N VAL A 254 0.31 3.87 1.86
CA VAL A 254 0.11 5.29 1.50
C VAL A 254 -1.36 5.46 1.12
N GLU A 255 -1.90 6.68 1.21
CA GLU A 255 -3.30 6.94 0.85
C GLU A 255 -3.39 7.63 -0.52
N ALA A 256 -4.27 7.15 -1.40
CA ALA A 256 -4.59 7.82 -2.65
C ALA A 256 -5.15 9.23 -2.42
N VAL A 257 -4.72 10.20 -3.23
CA VAL A 257 -5.22 11.58 -3.21
C VAL A 257 -5.82 11.91 -4.57
N TYR A 258 -7.14 12.09 -4.60
CA TYR A 258 -7.87 12.28 -5.85
C TYR A 258 -7.84 13.74 -6.31
N LYS A 259 -7.98 13.99 -7.60
CA LYS A 259 -8.00 15.36 -8.15
C LYS A 259 -9.22 16.16 -7.72
N SER A 260 -10.38 15.50 -7.61
CA SER A 260 -11.68 16.13 -7.33
C SER A 260 -12.73 15.09 -6.91
N ALA A 261 -13.96 15.52 -6.57
CA ALA A 261 -15.05 14.63 -6.15
C ALA A 261 -15.70 13.87 -7.32
N GLU A 262 -15.44 14.30 -8.54
CA GLU A 262 -15.96 13.73 -9.79
C GLU A 262 -15.19 12.47 -10.23
N VAL A 263 -14.18 12.02 -9.47
CA VAL A 263 -13.40 10.80 -9.76
C VAL A 263 -14.29 9.56 -9.87
N GLN A 264 -14.11 8.79 -10.96
CA GLN A 264 -14.90 7.58 -11.24
C GLN A 264 -14.05 6.31 -11.14
N SER A 265 -13.06 6.11 -12.01
CA SER A 265 -12.09 5.01 -11.83
C SER A 265 -10.96 5.48 -10.91
N CYS A 266 -11.06 5.07 -9.65
CA CYS A 266 -10.14 5.45 -8.58
C CYS A 266 -8.69 5.07 -8.88
N PHE A 267 -8.48 3.87 -9.44
CA PHE A 267 -7.16 3.37 -9.80
C PHE A 267 -6.55 4.14 -10.99
N MET A 268 -7.33 4.37 -12.05
CA MET A 268 -6.81 4.96 -13.29
C MET A 268 -6.66 6.49 -13.26
N GLN A 269 -7.37 7.18 -12.37
CA GLN A 269 -7.39 8.66 -12.33
C GLN A 269 -6.49 9.27 -11.23
N THR A 270 -5.97 8.43 -10.33
CA THR A 270 -5.02 8.82 -9.27
C THR A 270 -3.59 8.78 -9.78
N ASP A 271 -2.88 9.90 -9.68
CA ASP A 271 -1.45 10.04 -10.00
C ASP A 271 -0.62 10.51 -8.79
N LYS A 272 -1.23 10.61 -7.60
CA LYS A 272 -0.58 11.07 -6.37
C LYS A 272 -1.06 10.31 -5.13
N VAL A 273 -0.15 10.12 -4.20
CA VAL A 273 -0.41 9.54 -2.88
C VAL A 273 0.10 10.46 -1.78
N ASN A 274 -0.63 10.51 -0.66
CA ASN A 274 -0.14 11.04 0.59
C ASN A 274 0.79 9.99 1.21
N VAL A 275 2.04 10.36 1.47
CA VAL A 275 3.05 9.51 2.14
C VAL A 275 3.28 9.93 3.60
N ASN A 276 2.73 11.06 4.05
CA ASN A 276 2.86 11.50 5.43
C ASN A 276 1.88 10.75 6.34
N ARG A 277 2.37 9.68 6.99
CA ARG A 277 1.59 8.86 7.93
C ARG A 277 0.93 9.62 9.09
N TYR A 278 1.43 10.82 9.43
CA TYR A 278 0.83 11.68 10.47
C TYR A 278 -0.38 12.48 9.97
N LYS A 279 -0.67 12.43 8.66
CA LYS A 279 -1.82 13.04 7.98
C LYS A 279 -2.69 12.02 7.24
N PHE A 280 -2.53 10.73 7.52
CA PHE A 280 -3.43 9.70 6.98
C PHE A 280 -4.82 9.85 7.61
N GLN A 281 -5.84 9.83 6.75
CA GLN A 281 -7.23 10.13 7.09
C GLN A 281 -8.02 8.88 7.46
N SER A 282 -7.52 7.70 7.13
CA SER A 282 -8.28 6.45 7.17
C SER A 282 -7.45 5.23 7.58
N TYR A 283 -6.18 5.17 7.20
CA TYR A 283 -5.42 3.92 7.28
C TYR A 283 -3.91 4.13 7.46
N ALA A 284 -3.29 3.38 8.39
CA ALA A 284 -1.89 3.59 8.78
C ALA A 284 -1.12 2.33 9.22
N ASN A 285 -1.64 1.12 8.93
CA ASN A 285 -1.12 -0.14 9.48
C ASN A 285 -0.30 -0.98 8.47
N GLY A 286 -0.34 -0.66 7.17
CA GLY A 286 0.26 -1.50 6.13
C GLY A 286 -0.37 -2.89 6.00
N LYS A 287 0.30 -3.74 5.21
CA LYS A 287 -0.01 -5.17 5.06
C LYS A 287 1.27 -6.00 5.25
N SER A 288 1.14 -7.32 5.24
CA SER A 288 2.26 -8.25 5.37
C SER A 288 2.22 -9.34 4.29
N ALA A 289 3.33 -9.55 3.59
CA ALA A 289 3.59 -10.77 2.85
C ALA A 289 4.14 -11.85 3.79
N VAL A 290 3.70 -13.11 3.64
CA VAL A 290 4.20 -14.26 4.43
C VAL A 290 4.78 -15.33 3.52
N ARG A 291 5.86 -16.00 3.96
CA ARG A 291 6.36 -17.20 3.27
C ARG A 291 5.38 -18.36 3.48
N VAL A 292 4.85 -18.87 2.38
CA VAL A 292 3.90 -19.99 2.33
C VAL A 292 4.53 -21.25 2.92
N GLY A 293 5.81 -21.52 2.61
CA GLY A 293 6.55 -22.67 3.14
C GLY A 293 6.78 -22.65 4.67
N ALA A 294 6.53 -21.53 5.36
CA ALA A 294 6.66 -21.46 6.81
C ALA A 294 5.58 -22.30 7.51
N LYS A 295 6.01 -23.24 8.36
CA LYS A 295 5.13 -24.15 9.10
C LYS A 295 4.69 -23.52 10.43
N GLU A 296 3.51 -23.93 10.91
CA GLU A 296 2.85 -23.40 12.12
C GLU A 296 2.53 -21.89 12.09
N VAL A 297 2.68 -21.24 10.93
CA VAL A 297 2.36 -19.83 10.72
C VAL A 297 0.88 -19.63 10.36
N ARG A 298 0.22 -18.69 11.04
CA ARG A 298 -1.22 -18.39 10.92
C ARG A 298 -1.50 -16.87 10.89
N PRO A 299 -2.61 -16.44 10.29
CA PRO A 299 -3.02 -15.02 10.29
C PRO A 299 -3.25 -14.47 11.71
N ALA A 300 -2.96 -13.19 11.90
CA ALA A 300 -3.11 -12.45 13.15
C ALA A 300 -3.86 -11.12 12.91
N GLY A 301 -5.03 -11.23 12.28
CA GLY A 301 -5.72 -10.12 11.63
C GLY A 301 -5.29 -9.97 10.15
N PRO A 302 -5.88 -9.03 9.40
CA PRO A 302 -5.62 -8.83 7.97
C PRO A 302 -4.27 -8.16 7.63
N HIS A 303 -3.51 -7.73 8.65
CA HIS A 303 -2.26 -6.97 8.48
C HIS A 303 -0.99 -7.75 8.84
N LEU A 304 -1.10 -8.88 9.55
CA LEU A 304 0.02 -9.56 10.25
C LEU A 304 -0.16 -11.08 10.26
N TRP A 305 0.95 -11.82 10.40
CA TRP A 305 1.00 -13.26 10.70
C TRP A 305 1.82 -13.55 11.96
N ARG A 306 1.53 -14.69 12.62
CA ARG A 306 2.16 -15.15 13.86
C ARG A 306 2.39 -16.66 13.85
N ASP A 307 3.21 -17.14 14.78
CA ASP A 307 3.45 -18.57 15.00
C ASP A 307 2.30 -19.28 15.75
N GLY A 308 2.45 -20.59 15.97
CA GLY A 308 1.53 -21.40 16.76
C GLY A 308 1.41 -20.93 18.22
N LEU A 309 2.45 -20.29 18.77
CA LEU A 309 2.51 -19.76 20.14
C LEU A 309 1.99 -18.32 20.28
N ASN A 310 1.51 -17.71 19.19
CA ASN A 310 1.04 -16.32 19.12
C ASN A 310 2.15 -15.25 19.26
N GLN A 311 3.38 -15.58 18.90
CA GLN A 311 4.52 -14.67 18.84
C GLN A 311 4.67 -14.08 17.43
N ASP A 312 5.27 -12.89 17.36
CA ASP A 312 5.56 -12.19 16.10
C ASP A 312 6.68 -12.89 15.33
N LEU A 313 6.54 -12.99 14.01
CA LEU A 313 7.49 -13.70 13.15
C LEU A 313 8.78 -12.90 12.94
N PRO A 314 9.92 -13.56 12.65
CA PRO A 314 11.09 -12.90 12.06
C PRO A 314 10.66 -12.16 10.78
N SER A 315 10.69 -10.83 10.84
CA SER A 315 10.09 -9.96 9.81
C SER A 315 11.08 -8.93 9.28
N VAL A 316 11.07 -8.70 7.97
CA VAL A 316 11.73 -7.53 7.36
C VAL A 316 10.75 -6.37 7.27
N HIS A 317 11.24 -5.15 7.45
CA HIS A 317 10.49 -3.91 7.31
C HIS A 317 10.88 -3.22 6.00
N MET A 318 10.02 -3.28 4.98
CA MET A 318 10.35 -2.73 3.65
C MET A 318 10.53 -1.20 3.68
N ASP A 319 9.92 -0.51 4.62
CA ASP A 319 10.12 0.93 4.88
C ASP A 319 11.52 1.29 5.38
N GLN A 320 12.35 0.31 5.75
CA GLN A 320 13.73 0.49 6.24
C GLN A 320 14.80 0.13 5.19
N GLU A 321 14.42 -0.24 3.96
CA GLU A 321 15.37 -0.46 2.87
C GLU A 321 16.10 0.86 2.49
N PRO A 322 17.28 0.83 1.85
CA PRO A 322 18.14 2.02 1.66
C PRO A 322 17.63 3.10 0.69
N PHE A 323 16.33 3.06 0.38
CA PHE A 323 15.57 3.91 -0.53
C PHE A 323 14.16 4.21 -0.01
N GLY A 324 13.79 3.71 1.19
CA GLY A 324 12.38 3.49 1.50
C GLY A 324 11.81 2.30 0.70
N PRO A 325 10.48 2.17 0.64
CA PRO A 325 9.82 0.90 0.31
C PRO A 325 9.84 0.51 -1.17
N PRO A 326 10.42 -0.65 -1.53
CA PRO A 326 10.34 -1.20 -2.89
C PRO A 326 8.96 -1.80 -3.23
N ILE A 327 8.12 -2.06 -2.22
CA ILE A 327 6.71 -2.45 -2.34
C ILE A 327 5.88 -1.57 -1.40
N ILE A 328 4.83 -0.93 -1.93
CA ILE A 328 3.93 -0.02 -1.23
C ILE A 328 2.49 -0.50 -1.40
N VAL A 329 1.69 -0.42 -0.35
CA VAL A 329 0.23 -0.61 -0.42
C VAL A 329 -0.44 0.74 -0.65
N VAL A 330 -0.93 1.01 -1.85
CA VAL A 330 -1.68 2.24 -2.14
C VAL A 330 -3.16 1.99 -1.82
N HIS A 331 -3.71 2.73 -0.85
CA HIS A 331 -5.09 2.55 -0.40
C HIS A 331 -6.03 3.61 -1.00
N TYR A 332 -7.02 3.15 -1.75
CA TYR A 332 -8.04 3.92 -2.47
C TYR A 332 -9.36 4.02 -1.67
N GLU A 333 -9.25 4.02 -0.34
CA GLU A 333 -10.38 4.14 0.59
C GLU A 333 -11.33 5.30 0.24
N SER A 334 -12.63 5.01 0.33
CA SER A 334 -13.73 5.97 0.20
C SER A 334 -13.85 6.59 -1.20
N CYS A 335 -13.39 5.89 -2.24
CA CYS A 335 -13.60 6.25 -3.65
C CYS A 335 -14.37 5.15 -4.39
N PRO A 336 -15.23 5.48 -5.38
CA PRO A 336 -15.70 6.83 -5.73
C PRO A 336 -16.56 7.44 -4.61
N PHE A 337 -16.98 8.70 -4.79
CA PHE A 337 -17.77 9.44 -3.78
C PHE A 337 -19.02 8.67 -3.28
N SER A 338 -19.68 7.88 -4.15
CA SER A 338 -20.79 7.00 -3.75
C SER A 338 -20.39 5.93 -2.73
N ARG A 339 -19.24 5.25 -2.90
CA ARG A 339 -18.74 4.24 -1.95
C ARG A 339 -18.44 4.84 -0.58
N TRP A 340 -18.07 6.12 -0.50
CA TRP A 340 -18.05 6.86 0.78
C TRP A 340 -19.45 7.11 1.32
N GLN A 341 -20.37 7.62 0.48
CA GLN A 341 -21.72 7.96 0.89
C GLN A 341 -22.43 6.76 1.49
N ASP A 342 -22.43 5.62 0.80
CA ASP A 342 -23.10 4.40 1.23
C ASP A 342 -22.48 3.87 2.54
N LYS A 343 -21.15 3.70 2.57
CA LYS A 343 -20.39 3.23 3.76
C LYS A 343 -20.70 4.06 5.01
N PHE A 344 -20.69 5.38 4.90
CA PHE A 344 -20.91 6.24 6.06
C PHE A 344 -22.39 6.47 6.39
N TRP A 345 -23.30 6.34 5.43
CA TRP A 345 -24.74 6.31 5.69
C TRP A 345 -25.14 5.12 6.56
N GLU A 346 -24.57 3.94 6.26
CA GLU A 346 -24.78 2.72 7.05
C GLU A 346 -24.14 2.82 8.43
N LEU A 347 -22.88 3.26 8.51
CA LEU A 347 -22.19 3.52 9.78
C LEU A 347 -22.83 4.65 10.60
N GLY A 348 -23.79 5.40 10.05
CA GLY A 348 -24.58 6.40 10.78
C GLY A 348 -25.32 5.84 12.01
N ASN A 349 -25.56 4.53 12.08
CA ASN A 349 -26.13 3.88 13.28
C ASN A 349 -25.12 3.68 14.44
N THR A 350 -23.84 4.03 14.26
CA THR A 350 -22.77 3.77 15.26
C THR A 350 -22.95 4.61 16.52
N SER A 351 -22.89 3.98 17.70
CA SER A 351 -23.08 4.68 18.98
C SER A 351 -21.95 5.68 19.28
N PRO A 352 -22.22 6.78 20.03
CA PRO A 352 -21.22 7.81 20.32
C PRO A 352 -19.94 7.26 20.98
N GLU A 353 -20.06 6.23 21.81
CA GLU A 353 -18.94 5.58 22.49
C GLU A 353 -18.03 4.89 21.48
N LYS A 354 -18.60 4.15 20.51
CA LYS A 354 -17.84 3.54 19.40
C LYS A 354 -17.19 4.61 18.53
N VAL A 355 -17.90 5.68 18.16
CA VAL A 355 -17.34 6.79 17.37
C VAL A 355 -16.16 7.45 18.10
N SER A 356 -16.24 7.63 19.42
CA SER A 356 -15.17 8.24 20.22
C SER A 356 -13.86 7.42 20.24
N GLN A 357 -13.93 6.11 19.99
CA GLN A 357 -12.78 5.21 19.98
C GLN A 357 -12.08 5.13 18.62
N ILE A 358 -12.72 5.57 17.53
CA ILE A 358 -12.10 5.60 16.20
C ILE A 358 -10.99 6.66 16.21
N PRO A 359 -9.72 6.33 15.86
CA PRO A 359 -8.62 7.29 15.94
C PRO A 359 -8.70 8.39 14.88
N PHE A 360 -9.20 8.05 13.68
CA PHE A 360 -9.19 8.90 12.50
C PHE A 360 -10.27 10.01 12.51
N PRO A 361 -9.90 11.30 12.35
CA PRO A 361 -10.86 12.41 12.32
C PRO A 361 -11.90 12.29 11.20
N PHE A 362 -11.48 11.98 9.96
CA PHE A 362 -12.34 11.82 8.79
C PHE A 362 -13.48 10.82 9.01
N TYR A 363 -13.17 9.65 9.59
CA TYR A 363 -14.19 8.66 9.93
C TYR A 363 -15.20 9.21 10.95
N ARG A 364 -14.74 9.81 12.06
CA ARG A 364 -15.62 10.37 13.08
C ARG A 364 -16.53 11.46 12.50
N THR A 365 -15.96 12.38 11.72
CA THR A 365 -16.73 13.47 11.09
C THR A 365 -17.69 12.97 10.02
N SER A 366 -17.32 11.93 9.25
CA SER A 366 -18.21 11.34 8.23
C SER A 366 -19.41 10.64 8.88
N ILE A 367 -19.19 9.86 9.95
CA ILE A 367 -20.30 9.25 10.72
C ILE A 367 -21.21 10.33 11.30
N SER A 368 -20.67 11.36 11.95
CA SER A 368 -21.49 12.44 12.51
C SER A 368 -22.23 13.26 11.44
N LYS A 369 -21.64 13.46 10.26
CA LYS A 369 -22.30 14.12 9.12
C LYS A 369 -23.50 13.29 8.63
N MET A 370 -23.31 11.99 8.46
CA MET A 370 -24.39 11.09 8.03
C MET A 370 -25.46 10.90 9.12
N GLN A 371 -25.10 10.93 10.40
CA GLN A 371 -26.07 10.97 11.51
C GLN A 371 -26.99 12.19 11.43
N ILE A 372 -26.46 13.37 11.15
CA ILE A 372 -27.24 14.59 10.94
C ILE A 372 -28.16 14.43 9.72
N CYS A 373 -27.62 14.05 8.57
CA CYS A 373 -28.40 13.96 7.33
C CYS A 373 -29.50 12.88 7.40
N ARG A 374 -29.16 11.70 7.94
CA ARG A 374 -30.10 10.59 8.13
C ARG A 374 -31.24 10.95 9.08
N SER A 375 -30.94 11.44 10.28
CA SER A 375 -31.98 11.79 11.27
C SER A 375 -32.93 12.89 10.78
N ASN A 376 -32.44 13.85 10.01
CA ASN A 376 -33.26 14.92 9.44
C ASN A 376 -34.11 14.43 8.24
N THR A 377 -33.57 13.51 7.41
CA THR A 377 -34.32 12.85 6.33
C THR A 377 -35.41 11.92 6.88
N GLU A 378 -35.09 11.10 7.89
CA GLU A 378 -36.05 10.24 8.60
C GLU A 378 -37.12 11.05 9.36
N SER A 379 -36.82 12.31 9.72
CA SER A 379 -37.80 13.26 10.29
C SER A 379 -38.71 13.95 9.26
N GLY A 380 -38.54 13.66 7.96
CA GLY A 380 -39.40 14.20 6.89
C GLY A 380 -39.16 15.67 6.56
N LYS A 381 -37.96 16.20 6.80
CA LYS A 381 -37.59 17.58 6.45
C LYS A 381 -37.56 17.83 4.94
N ASP A 382 -37.80 19.09 4.55
CA ASP A 382 -37.78 19.46 3.13
C ASP A 382 -36.34 19.58 2.55
N ALA A 383 -36.26 19.60 1.23
CA ALA A 383 -34.97 19.62 0.51
C ALA A 383 -34.12 20.86 0.84
N ARG A 384 -34.75 22.00 1.15
CA ARG A 384 -34.07 23.26 1.49
C ARG A 384 -33.58 23.25 2.94
N GLU A 385 -34.32 22.64 3.86
CA GLU A 385 -33.80 22.36 5.20
C GLU A 385 -32.59 21.42 5.16
N LEU A 386 -32.62 20.40 4.30
CA LEU A 386 -31.49 19.48 4.11
C LEU A 386 -30.28 20.17 3.45
N GLU A 387 -30.49 21.04 2.47
CA GLU A 387 -29.47 21.93 1.89
C GLU A 387 -28.85 22.84 2.98
N MET A 388 -29.66 23.43 3.86
CA MET A 388 -29.17 24.25 4.98
C MET A 388 -28.38 23.47 6.04
N LEU A 389 -28.52 22.13 6.07
CA LEU A 389 -27.68 21.22 6.88
C LEU A 389 -26.49 20.66 6.08
N GLY A 390 -26.35 21.08 4.81
CA GLY A 390 -25.38 20.60 3.85
C GLY A 390 -25.52 19.11 3.52
N CYS A 391 -26.74 18.60 3.49
CA CYS A 391 -27.08 17.20 3.22
C CYS A 391 -27.56 16.95 1.78
N ASP A 392 -27.55 17.99 0.95
CA ASP A 392 -27.56 17.88 -0.49
C ASP A 392 -26.26 17.27 -1.04
N GLN A 393 -26.28 16.85 -2.30
CA GLN A 393 -25.12 16.20 -2.94
C GLN A 393 -23.89 17.12 -3.06
N ALA A 394 -24.06 18.41 -3.34
CA ALA A 394 -22.93 19.31 -3.55
C ALA A 394 -22.18 19.59 -2.25
N SER A 395 -22.91 19.81 -1.14
CA SER A 395 -22.32 19.95 0.20
C SER A 395 -21.65 18.66 0.70
N LEU A 396 -22.20 17.49 0.36
CA LEU A 396 -21.59 16.20 0.70
C LEU A 396 -20.32 15.93 -0.12
N MET A 397 -20.32 16.23 -1.43
CA MET A 397 -19.12 16.18 -2.28
C MET A 397 -18.06 17.16 -1.78
N GLN A 398 -18.42 18.40 -1.44
CA GLN A 398 -17.50 19.40 -0.88
C GLN A 398 -16.89 18.93 0.44
N PHE A 399 -17.69 18.31 1.33
CA PHE A 399 -17.18 17.71 2.57
C PHE A 399 -16.15 16.61 2.26
N TRP A 400 -16.44 15.71 1.32
CA TRP A 400 -15.53 14.63 0.92
C TRP A 400 -14.22 15.17 0.33
N SER A 401 -14.29 16.18 -0.55
CA SER A 401 -13.12 16.84 -1.15
C SER A 401 -12.13 17.35 -0.11
N GLN A 402 -12.62 17.94 0.98
CA GLN A 402 -11.79 18.48 2.07
C GLN A 402 -10.97 17.42 2.82
N TRP A 403 -11.25 16.13 2.62
CA TRP A 403 -10.51 15.01 3.21
C TRP A 403 -9.74 14.18 2.18
N LYS A 404 -10.35 13.90 1.02
CA LYS A 404 -9.87 12.87 0.08
C LYS A 404 -9.26 13.40 -1.22
N THR A 405 -9.31 14.72 -1.46
CA THR A 405 -8.75 15.31 -2.70
C THR A 405 -7.58 16.25 -2.45
N GLU A 406 -6.97 16.75 -3.52
CA GLU A 406 -6.01 17.87 -3.49
C GLU A 406 -6.57 19.13 -2.80
N ALA A 407 -7.89 19.27 -2.65
CA ALA A 407 -8.52 20.34 -1.88
C ALA A 407 -8.47 20.15 -0.35
N ASN A 408 -7.83 19.08 0.16
CA ASN A 408 -7.65 18.86 1.60
C ASN A 408 -6.65 19.88 2.19
N PRO A 409 -7.08 20.82 3.05
CA PRO A 409 -6.24 21.92 3.53
C PRO A 409 -5.19 21.49 4.57
N SER A 410 -5.16 20.21 4.98
CA SER A 410 -4.10 19.67 5.83
C SER A 410 -2.89 19.17 5.02
N LEU A 411 -3.06 18.89 3.72
CA LEU A 411 -2.01 18.40 2.85
C LEU A 411 -1.21 19.56 2.24
N THR A 412 0.06 19.28 1.96
CA THR A 412 1.01 20.15 1.28
C THR A 412 1.74 19.35 0.22
N LEU A 413 2.41 20.01 -0.73
CA LEU A 413 3.20 19.33 -1.77
C LEU A 413 4.34 18.47 -1.19
N GLU A 414 4.79 18.72 0.05
CA GLU A 414 5.79 17.90 0.73
C GLU A 414 5.20 16.62 1.37
N ASP A 415 3.87 16.53 1.54
CA ASP A 415 3.19 15.30 2.00
C ASP A 415 2.89 14.34 0.84
N LEU A 416 2.91 14.85 -0.39
CA LEU A 416 2.57 14.10 -1.59
C LEU A 416 3.81 13.46 -2.23
N MET A 417 3.57 12.33 -2.90
CA MET A 417 4.48 11.70 -3.84
C MET A 417 3.66 11.33 -5.09
N PRO A 418 4.16 11.55 -6.32
CA PRO A 418 3.51 11.06 -7.51
C PRO A 418 3.58 9.52 -7.58
N ILE A 419 2.64 8.90 -8.29
CA ILE A 419 2.69 7.48 -8.65
C ILE A 419 2.41 7.29 -10.13
N HIS A 420 3.36 6.67 -10.83
CA HIS A 420 3.19 6.32 -12.23
C HIS A 420 2.80 4.83 -12.37
N ILE A 421 1.58 4.57 -12.82
CA ILE A 421 1.14 3.24 -13.28
C ILE A 421 0.89 3.34 -14.79
N PRO A 422 1.62 2.59 -15.63
CA PRO A 422 1.47 2.63 -17.08
C PRO A 422 0.26 1.80 -17.52
N TRP A 423 -0.94 2.31 -17.26
CA TRP A 423 -2.22 1.67 -17.57
C TRP A 423 -2.35 1.29 -19.06
N GLU A 424 -1.67 1.99 -19.96
CA GLU A 424 -1.64 1.69 -21.40
C GLU A 424 -0.90 0.38 -21.76
N LYS A 425 -0.12 -0.17 -20.82
CA LYS A 425 0.58 -1.48 -20.95
C LYS A 425 -0.18 -2.61 -20.25
N ILE A 426 -1.23 -2.29 -19.51
CA ILE A 426 -2.08 -3.26 -18.82
C ILE A 426 -3.25 -3.59 -19.75
N ALA A 427 -3.41 -4.86 -20.10
CA ALA A 427 -4.62 -5.28 -20.80
C ALA A 427 -5.81 -5.22 -19.82
N LEU A 428 -6.72 -4.28 -20.05
CA LEU A 428 -7.93 -4.04 -19.25
C LEU A 428 -9.16 -4.70 -19.89
#